data_AF-A0A285UXU4-F1
#
_entry.id   AF-A0A285UXU4-F1
#
_cell.length_a   1.000
_cell.length_b   1.000
_cell.length_c   1.000
_cell.angle_alpha   90.00
_cell.angle_beta   90.00
_cell.angle_gamma   90.00
#
_symmetry.space_group_name_H-M   'P 1'
#
loop_
_entity.id
_entity.type
_entity.pdbx_description
1 polymer ?
#
loop_
_entity_poly.entity_id
_entity_poly.type
_entity_poly.pdbx_seq_one_letter_code
_entity_poly.pdbx_strand_id
1 'polypeptide(L)'
;MRRRNLAPVLLLVLPLLGAPTASAAPASGSAPPLCVSDGIRGAVPESFPVDACVDSATITVRNDRDRPVLVTRIGDVGAPVRVRSENSEVAAVVRRTGGDGEVLLPGEVTRWPIGPELAVVTVQPLPVPAIPEMATLLRGWLAGGTDEPAAEAQQHAAALVGEISDAFRAREACADDQEFLTTASCDVVAAVAIGNAAASHLDPRSAAELLPQLLDPASWAEWTAVDPDWPAGATVTLGQLALPTAVPPVQAAAEVARPAATAPAPVPAPVPAPVQAPLPAPAPAPAPVPAPAPAPAPAVVPPQQQVRVPSWQEVHDRNVQRLRELAAAWERAVAQERERRQERAAGDGNGQGRGHR
;
A
#
# COMPACT_ATOMS: atom_id res chain seq x y z
N MET A 1 -21.14 3.14 43.93
CA MET A 1 -21.91 2.05 43.30
C MET A 1 -23.20 2.62 42.69
N ARG A 2 -23.19 2.95 41.39
CA ARG A 2 -24.42 3.28 40.63
C ARG A 2 -24.44 2.37 39.42
N ARG A 3 -25.32 1.37 39.44
CA ARG A 3 -25.61 0.48 38.31
C ARG A 3 -26.43 1.27 37.29
N ARG A 4 -25.94 1.38 36.06
CA ARG A 4 -26.76 1.78 34.90
C ARG A 4 -27.04 0.51 34.09
N ASN A 5 -28.32 0.23 33.93
CA ASN A 5 -28.85 -0.95 33.25
C ASN A 5 -28.68 -0.83 31.74
N LEU A 6 -28.23 -1.92 31.13
CA LEU A 6 -28.28 -2.21 29.71
C LEU A 6 -29.73 -2.37 29.24
N ALA A 7 -30.05 -1.83 28.07
CA ALA A 7 -31.21 -2.22 27.28
C ALA A 7 -30.73 -2.68 25.90
N PRO A 8 -31.09 -3.88 25.42
CA PRO A 8 -30.78 -4.32 24.07
C PRO A 8 -31.93 -3.92 23.14
N VAL A 9 -31.63 -3.23 22.04
CA VAL A 9 -32.57 -3.08 20.93
C VAL A 9 -32.02 -3.91 19.77
N LEU A 10 -32.51 -5.15 19.73
CA LEU A 10 -32.44 -6.05 18.59
C LEU A 10 -33.65 -5.73 17.71
N LEU A 11 -33.44 -5.27 16.48
CA LEU A 11 -34.50 -5.24 15.47
C LEU A 11 -33.90 -5.52 14.10
N LEU A 12 -34.34 -6.66 13.57
CA LEU A 12 -33.87 -7.37 12.39
C LEU A 12 -35.02 -7.31 11.39
N VAL A 13 -34.86 -6.60 10.26
CA VAL A 13 -35.80 -6.65 9.12
C VAL A 13 -35.02 -6.49 7.80
N LEU A 14 -34.75 -7.62 7.15
CA LEU A 14 -34.73 -7.79 5.68
C LEU A 14 -36.20 -7.97 5.22
N PRO A 15 -36.62 -7.66 3.97
CA PRO A 15 -36.05 -8.26 2.75
C PRO A 15 -36.19 -7.46 1.41
N LEU A 16 -35.80 -8.15 0.33
CA LEU A 16 -36.24 -8.07 -1.09
C LEU A 16 -35.31 -7.43 -2.13
N LEU A 17 -34.57 -8.35 -2.76
CA LEU A 17 -34.12 -8.42 -4.15
C LEU A 17 -34.95 -7.60 -5.16
N GLY A 18 -34.29 -6.64 -5.78
CA GLY A 18 -34.64 -6.11 -7.10
C GLY A 18 -33.34 -5.69 -7.78
N ALA A 19 -32.86 -6.47 -8.76
CA ALA A 19 -31.69 -6.11 -9.56
C ALA A 19 -32.10 -5.09 -10.64
N PRO A 20 -31.55 -3.87 -10.66
CA PRO A 20 -31.71 -2.98 -11.80
C PRO A 20 -30.77 -3.42 -12.93
N THR A 21 -31.31 -3.84 -14.07
CA THR A 21 -30.58 -3.93 -15.33
C THR A 21 -30.55 -2.54 -15.98
N ALA A 22 -29.68 -1.66 -15.50
CA ALA A 22 -29.47 -0.34 -16.10
C ALA A 22 -28.16 -0.32 -16.88
N SER A 23 -28.22 -0.59 -18.19
CA SER A 23 -27.10 -0.29 -19.09
C SER A 23 -27.04 1.23 -19.34
N ALA A 24 -26.23 1.93 -18.56
CA ALA A 24 -25.80 3.28 -18.88
C ALA A 24 -24.80 3.24 -20.05
N ALA A 25 -24.95 4.14 -21.02
CA ALA A 25 -24.00 4.28 -22.12
C ALA A 25 -22.66 4.88 -21.62
N PRO A 26 -21.50 4.39 -22.06
CA PRO A 26 -20.21 4.82 -21.53
C PRO A 26 -19.87 6.24 -21.97
N ALA A 27 -19.36 7.04 -21.03
CA ALA A 27 -18.79 8.35 -21.30
C ALA A 27 -17.61 8.25 -22.29
N SER A 28 -17.57 9.16 -23.26
CA SER A 28 -16.52 9.27 -24.27
C SER A 28 -15.15 9.52 -23.63
N GLY A 29 -14.33 8.47 -23.63
CA GLY A 29 -13.08 8.36 -22.87
C GLY A 29 -12.82 6.95 -22.33
N SER A 30 -13.79 6.04 -22.45
CA SER A 30 -13.69 4.65 -22.02
C SER A 30 -12.40 3.99 -22.50
N ALA A 31 -11.51 3.67 -21.55
CA ALA A 31 -10.33 2.86 -21.82
C ALA A 31 -10.76 1.56 -22.53
N PRO A 32 -9.93 1.00 -23.42
CA PRO A 32 -10.27 -0.21 -24.18
C PRO A 32 -10.74 -1.31 -23.22
N PRO A 33 -11.76 -2.10 -23.61
CA PRO A 33 -12.28 -3.17 -22.78
C PRO A 33 -11.15 -4.14 -22.42
N LEU A 34 -11.07 -4.53 -21.14
CA LEU A 34 -10.00 -5.40 -20.64
C LEU A 34 -10.06 -6.81 -21.27
N CYS A 35 -11.26 -7.33 -21.45
CA CYS A 35 -11.55 -8.60 -22.10
C CYS A 35 -13.02 -8.63 -22.56
N VAL A 36 -13.42 -9.71 -23.23
CA VAL A 36 -14.82 -10.00 -23.53
C VAL A 36 -15.31 -10.98 -22.48
N SER A 37 -16.22 -10.54 -21.60
CA SER A 37 -16.75 -11.43 -20.55
C SER A 37 -17.60 -12.54 -21.16
N ASP A 38 -17.42 -13.77 -20.68
CA ASP A 38 -18.18 -14.94 -21.14
C ASP A 38 -19.46 -15.19 -20.32
N GLY A 39 -19.56 -14.60 -19.11
CA GLY A 39 -20.64 -14.81 -18.15
C GLY A 39 -20.79 -16.25 -17.63
N ILE A 40 -20.03 -17.22 -18.14
CA ILE A 40 -20.16 -18.65 -17.82
C ILE A 40 -19.53 -18.93 -16.46
N ARG A 41 -18.36 -18.34 -16.19
CA ARG A 41 -17.62 -18.59 -14.94
C ARG A 41 -17.91 -17.59 -13.82
N GLY A 42 -18.67 -16.54 -14.12
CA GLY A 42 -19.03 -15.50 -13.18
C GLY A 42 -19.13 -14.13 -13.85
N ALA A 43 -19.59 -13.16 -13.08
CA ALA A 43 -19.62 -11.76 -13.45
C ALA A 43 -18.86 -10.95 -12.41
N VAL A 44 -18.24 -9.85 -12.84
CA VAL A 44 -17.64 -8.88 -11.91
C VAL A 44 -18.77 -8.07 -11.28
N PRO A 45 -18.89 -8.02 -9.94
CA PRO A 45 -19.89 -7.19 -9.28
C PRO A 45 -19.66 -5.70 -9.61
N GLU A 46 -20.73 -4.92 -9.72
CA GLU A 46 -20.60 -3.45 -9.90
C GLU A 46 -19.90 -2.77 -8.72
N SER A 47 -19.92 -3.40 -7.55
CA SER A 47 -19.23 -2.94 -6.35
C SER A 47 -17.74 -3.34 -6.29
N PHE A 48 -17.20 -3.97 -7.33
CA PHE A 48 -15.79 -4.34 -7.36
C PHE A 48 -14.94 -3.05 -7.42
N PRO A 49 -13.92 -2.90 -6.56
CA PRO A 49 -13.29 -1.59 -6.34
C PRO A 49 -12.41 -1.16 -7.51
N VAL A 50 -12.08 -2.05 -8.44
CA VAL A 50 -11.20 -1.77 -9.58
C VAL A 50 -11.82 -2.30 -10.86
N ASP A 51 -11.36 -1.83 -12.00
CA ASP A 51 -11.74 -2.42 -13.27
C ASP A 51 -11.30 -3.90 -13.35
N ALA A 52 -12.25 -4.81 -13.55
CA ALA A 52 -11.96 -6.22 -13.74
C ALA A 52 -12.75 -6.82 -14.89
N CYS A 53 -12.21 -7.88 -15.47
CA CYS A 53 -12.86 -8.64 -16.50
C CYS A 53 -12.53 -10.12 -16.34
N VAL A 54 -13.55 -10.95 -16.57
CA VAL A 54 -13.50 -12.38 -16.34
C VAL A 54 -13.92 -13.08 -17.62
N ASP A 55 -13.03 -13.90 -18.17
CA ASP A 55 -13.31 -14.76 -19.30
C ASP A 55 -13.17 -16.25 -18.92
N SER A 56 -13.24 -17.14 -19.92
CA SER A 56 -13.27 -18.59 -19.73
C SER A 56 -11.94 -19.17 -19.22
N ALA A 57 -10.84 -18.42 -19.33
CA ALA A 57 -9.49 -18.90 -19.07
C ALA A 57 -8.66 -17.96 -18.19
N THR A 58 -9.10 -16.72 -17.96
CA THR A 58 -8.34 -15.71 -17.23
C THR A 58 -9.23 -14.74 -16.44
N ILE A 59 -8.67 -14.25 -15.33
CA ILE A 59 -9.15 -13.07 -14.62
C ILE A 59 -8.17 -11.94 -14.94
N THR A 60 -8.66 -10.82 -15.48
CA THR A 60 -7.87 -9.62 -15.76
C THR A 60 -8.31 -8.50 -14.81
N VAL A 61 -7.37 -7.89 -14.10
CA VAL A 61 -7.62 -6.74 -13.22
C VAL A 61 -6.77 -5.56 -13.69
N ARG A 62 -7.39 -4.39 -13.80
CA ARG A 62 -6.74 -3.11 -14.02
C ARG A 62 -6.96 -2.25 -12.78
N ASN A 63 -5.89 -1.71 -12.22
CA ASN A 63 -6.03 -0.70 -11.19
C ASN A 63 -6.30 0.65 -11.86
N ASP A 64 -7.55 1.11 -11.83
CA ASP A 64 -7.99 2.42 -12.33
C ASP A 64 -8.01 3.50 -11.23
N ARG A 65 -7.61 3.15 -10.01
CA ARG A 65 -7.44 4.09 -8.89
C ARG A 65 -6.13 4.87 -9.01
N ASP A 66 -6.04 5.96 -8.26
CA ASP A 66 -4.84 6.76 -8.07
C ASP A 66 -3.91 6.20 -6.98
N ARG A 67 -4.36 5.19 -6.24
CA ARG A 67 -3.59 4.49 -5.20
C ARG A 67 -3.27 3.03 -5.58
N PRO A 68 -2.14 2.47 -5.12
CA PRO A 68 -1.86 1.05 -5.31
C PRO A 68 -2.86 0.16 -4.56
N VAL A 69 -3.15 -1.00 -5.14
CA VAL A 69 -4.02 -2.01 -4.51
C VAL A 69 -3.25 -3.32 -4.34
N LEU A 70 -3.59 -4.07 -3.29
CA LEU A 70 -3.07 -5.41 -3.07
C LEU A 70 -4.06 -6.44 -3.59
N VAL A 71 -3.57 -7.35 -4.43
CA VAL A 71 -4.34 -8.44 -5.02
C VAL A 71 -3.82 -9.76 -4.47
N THR A 72 -4.67 -10.46 -3.72
CA THR A 72 -4.37 -11.81 -3.24
C THR A 72 -5.20 -12.84 -4.00
N ARG A 73 -4.75 -14.09 -4.00
CA ARG A 73 -5.36 -15.18 -4.78
C ARG A 73 -5.51 -16.43 -3.93
N ILE A 74 -6.59 -17.17 -4.15
CA ILE A 74 -6.89 -18.44 -3.49
C ILE A 74 -7.45 -19.41 -4.54
N GLY A 75 -7.08 -20.68 -4.44
CA GLY A 75 -7.56 -21.74 -5.32
C GLY A 75 -6.75 -21.86 -6.61
N ASP A 76 -7.41 -22.23 -7.68
CA ASP A 76 -6.79 -22.63 -8.96
C ASP A 76 -6.50 -21.42 -9.85
N VAL A 77 -5.62 -20.56 -9.34
CA VAL A 77 -5.18 -19.32 -9.98
C VAL A 77 -3.69 -19.42 -10.32
N GLY A 78 -3.37 -19.39 -11.61
CA GLY A 78 -2.02 -19.42 -12.14
C GLY A 78 -1.19 -18.19 -11.78
N ALA A 79 0.08 -18.19 -12.18
CA ALA A 79 0.99 -17.06 -11.97
C ALA A 79 0.49 -15.78 -12.65
N PRO A 80 0.62 -14.60 -12.00
CA PRO A 80 0.26 -13.33 -12.62
C PRO A 80 1.09 -13.07 -13.88
N VAL A 81 0.43 -12.59 -14.92
CA VAL A 81 1.03 -12.08 -16.15
C VAL A 81 0.72 -10.60 -16.26
N ARG A 82 1.72 -9.74 -16.07
CA ARG A 82 1.56 -8.29 -16.22
C ARG A 82 1.43 -7.93 -17.70
N VAL A 83 0.28 -7.40 -18.08
CA VAL A 83 0.00 -6.91 -19.44
C VAL A 83 0.51 -5.48 -19.59
N ARG A 84 0.36 -4.66 -18.55
CA ARG A 84 0.90 -3.30 -18.47
C ARG A 84 1.51 -3.08 -17.10
N SER A 85 2.77 -2.67 -17.08
CA SER A 85 3.57 -2.50 -15.86
C SER A 85 4.34 -1.18 -15.92
N GLU A 86 4.37 -0.45 -14.80
CA GLU A 86 5.26 0.69 -14.60
C GLU A 86 6.63 0.19 -14.11
N ASN A 87 7.70 0.42 -14.88
CA ASN A 87 9.02 -0.15 -14.56
C ASN A 87 9.93 0.87 -13.85
N SER A 88 9.38 1.72 -12.98
CA SER A 88 10.17 2.66 -12.18
C SER A 88 10.80 1.97 -10.95
N GLU A 89 11.87 2.56 -10.40
CA GLU A 89 12.50 2.06 -9.16
C GLU A 89 11.55 2.14 -7.97
N VAL A 90 10.77 3.22 -7.90
CA VAL A 90 9.70 3.39 -6.90
C VAL A 90 8.67 2.27 -7.05
N ALA A 91 8.22 1.99 -8.27
CA ALA A 91 7.33 0.87 -8.55
C ALA A 91 7.92 -0.49 -8.12
N ALA A 92 9.23 -0.69 -8.23
CA ALA A 92 9.88 -1.91 -7.77
C ALA A 92 9.85 -2.03 -6.23
N VAL A 93 10.09 -0.95 -5.50
CA VAL A 93 10.01 -0.91 -4.03
C VAL A 93 8.59 -1.16 -3.55
N VAL A 94 7.61 -0.41 -4.09
CA VAL A 94 6.19 -0.53 -3.69
C VAL A 94 5.66 -1.95 -3.92
N ARG A 95 6.10 -2.66 -4.97
CA ARG A 95 5.64 -4.04 -5.17
C ARG A 95 6.23 -5.03 -4.19
N ARG A 96 7.45 -4.79 -3.69
CA ARG A 96 8.09 -5.65 -2.69
C ARG A 96 7.44 -5.56 -1.31
N THR A 97 6.68 -4.49 -1.03
CA THR A 97 5.95 -4.36 0.24
C THR A 97 4.65 -5.18 0.27
N GLY A 98 4.24 -5.79 -0.84
CA GLY A 98 3.01 -6.59 -0.94
C GLY A 98 3.04 -7.94 -0.22
N GLY A 99 4.20 -8.37 0.27
CA GLY A 99 4.38 -9.71 0.85
C GLY A 99 4.05 -10.80 -0.18
N ASP A 100 3.10 -11.67 0.17
CA ASP A 100 2.64 -12.77 -0.69
C ASP A 100 1.61 -12.34 -1.76
N GLY A 101 1.11 -11.09 -1.69
CA GLY A 101 0.15 -10.54 -2.63
C GLY A 101 0.83 -9.78 -3.79
N GLU A 102 0.09 -9.62 -4.89
CA GLU A 102 0.52 -8.82 -6.03
C GLU A 102 0.05 -7.37 -5.83
N VAL A 103 0.99 -6.42 -5.77
CA VAL A 103 0.64 -5.00 -5.74
C VAL A 103 0.49 -4.48 -7.16
N LEU A 104 -0.68 -3.90 -7.46
CA LEU A 104 -0.94 -3.20 -8.72
C LEU A 104 -0.88 -1.70 -8.50
N LEU A 105 0.01 -1.03 -9.24
CA LEU A 105 0.10 0.44 -9.24
C LEU A 105 -0.99 1.06 -10.11
N PRO A 106 -1.27 2.37 -9.95
CA PRO A 106 -2.21 3.09 -10.81
C PRO A 106 -1.97 2.87 -12.31
N GLY A 107 -3.02 2.43 -13.01
CA GLY A 107 -3.01 2.16 -14.45
C GLY A 107 -2.42 0.81 -14.87
N GLU A 108 -1.92 -0.01 -13.94
CA GLU A 108 -1.39 -1.34 -14.25
C GLU A 108 -2.49 -2.34 -14.58
N VAL A 109 -2.13 -3.33 -15.39
CA VAL A 109 -3.04 -4.41 -15.81
C VAL A 109 -2.33 -5.74 -15.63
N THR A 110 -2.94 -6.62 -14.84
CA THR A 110 -2.43 -7.96 -14.60
C THR A 110 -3.51 -8.98 -14.93
N ARG A 111 -3.07 -10.11 -15.49
CA ARG A 111 -3.92 -11.23 -15.89
C ARG A 111 -3.48 -12.49 -15.18
N TRP A 112 -4.41 -13.20 -14.59
CA TRP A 112 -4.19 -14.49 -13.96
C TRP A 112 -4.87 -15.58 -14.78
N PRO A 113 -4.13 -16.59 -15.28
CA PRO A 113 -4.74 -17.82 -15.77
C PRO A 113 -5.56 -18.48 -14.66
N ILE A 114 -6.69 -19.08 -15.01
CA ILE A 114 -7.56 -19.82 -14.08
C ILE A 114 -7.70 -21.25 -14.58
N GLY A 115 -7.65 -22.22 -13.68
CA GLY A 115 -7.88 -23.61 -14.01
C GLY A 115 -9.36 -24.01 -13.94
N PRO A 116 -9.66 -25.32 -13.94
CA PRO A 116 -11.03 -25.81 -13.86
C PRO A 116 -11.66 -25.68 -12.47
N GLU A 117 -10.89 -25.58 -11.38
CA GLU A 117 -11.43 -25.52 -10.02
C GLU A 117 -11.83 -24.08 -9.61
N LEU A 118 -12.24 -23.91 -8.34
CA LEU A 118 -12.57 -22.62 -7.78
C LEU A 118 -11.35 -21.69 -7.84
N ALA A 119 -11.50 -20.54 -8.47
CA ALA A 119 -10.49 -19.50 -8.57
C ALA A 119 -11.02 -18.24 -7.89
N VAL A 120 -10.25 -17.69 -6.96
CA VAL A 120 -10.65 -16.52 -6.19
C VAL A 120 -9.55 -15.47 -6.22
N VAL A 121 -9.91 -14.25 -6.61
CA VAL A 121 -9.03 -13.08 -6.55
C VAL A 121 -9.66 -12.06 -5.61
N THR A 122 -8.90 -11.61 -4.63
CA THR A 122 -9.34 -10.64 -3.64
C THR A 122 -8.55 -9.36 -3.81
N VAL A 123 -9.25 -8.23 -3.93
CA VAL A 123 -8.64 -6.91 -4.04
C VAL A 123 -8.92 -6.14 -2.76
N GLN A 124 -7.86 -5.56 -2.20
CA GLN A 124 -7.92 -4.79 -0.95
C GLN A 124 -6.99 -3.56 -1.07
N PRO A 125 -7.20 -2.52 -0.26
CA PRO A 125 -6.28 -1.40 -0.26
C PRO A 125 -4.93 -1.87 0.26
N LEU A 126 -3.86 -1.21 -0.17
CA LEU A 126 -2.56 -1.49 0.40
C LEU A 126 -2.60 -1.17 1.91
N PRO A 127 -2.09 -2.03 2.81
CA PRO A 127 -2.25 -1.86 4.26
C PRO A 127 -1.80 -0.51 4.79
N VAL A 128 -0.83 0.12 4.11
CA VAL A 128 -0.42 1.50 4.37
C VAL A 128 -0.49 2.30 3.07
N PRO A 129 -1.44 3.23 2.92
CA PRO A 129 -1.64 3.99 1.68
C PRO A 129 -0.42 4.80 1.23
N ALA A 130 0.42 5.23 2.17
CA ALA A 130 1.59 6.08 1.94
C ALA A 130 2.85 5.41 1.42
N ILE A 131 2.81 4.10 1.17
CA ILE A 131 3.98 3.36 0.65
C ILE A 131 4.57 4.03 -0.62
N PRO A 132 3.79 4.53 -1.60
CA PRO A 132 4.33 5.25 -2.77
C PRO A 132 5.04 6.55 -2.42
N GLU A 133 4.51 7.34 -1.49
CA GLU A 133 5.09 8.59 -1.02
C GLU A 133 6.42 8.32 -0.33
N MET A 134 6.46 7.35 0.59
CA MET A 134 7.69 6.93 1.26
C MET A 134 8.73 6.43 0.25
N ALA A 135 8.33 5.57 -0.68
CA ALA A 135 9.23 5.08 -1.73
C ALA A 135 9.72 6.22 -2.65
N THR A 136 8.90 7.26 -2.87
CA THR A 136 9.29 8.46 -3.62
C THR A 136 10.29 9.32 -2.84
N LEU A 137 10.11 9.48 -1.53
CA LEU A 137 11.09 10.16 -0.66
C LEU A 137 12.45 9.45 -0.69
N LEU A 138 12.45 8.12 -0.73
CA LEU A 138 13.67 7.30 -0.83
C LEU A 138 14.31 7.30 -2.23
N ARG A 139 13.67 7.88 -3.25
CA ARG A 139 14.21 7.89 -4.63
C ARG A 139 15.58 8.55 -4.70
N GLY A 140 15.80 9.63 -3.96
CA GLY A 140 17.10 10.32 -3.94
C GLY A 140 18.22 9.42 -3.40
N TRP A 141 17.90 8.59 -2.40
CA TRP A 141 18.81 7.60 -1.84
C TRP A 141 19.05 6.44 -2.82
N LEU A 142 17.99 5.89 -3.44
CA LEU A 142 18.09 4.82 -4.44
C LEU A 142 18.94 5.22 -5.66
N ALA A 143 18.79 6.46 -6.13
CA ALA A 143 19.54 6.99 -7.26
C ALA A 143 20.98 7.42 -6.89
N GLY A 144 21.27 7.56 -5.59
CA GLY A 144 22.46 8.20 -5.03
C GLY A 144 23.77 7.44 -5.18
N GLY A 145 23.81 6.31 -5.88
CA GLY A 145 25.05 5.64 -6.24
C GLY A 145 25.72 4.93 -5.06
N THR A 146 24.96 4.15 -4.29
CA THR A 146 25.57 3.06 -3.52
C THR A 146 26.31 2.14 -4.51
N ASP A 147 27.48 1.64 -4.15
CA ASP A 147 28.15 0.55 -4.91
C ASP A 147 27.33 -0.76 -4.90
N GLU A 148 26.23 -0.76 -4.13
CA GLU A 148 25.27 -1.84 -4.00
C GLU A 148 24.45 -2.04 -5.29
N PRO A 149 24.20 -3.30 -5.71
CA PRO A 149 23.30 -3.60 -6.81
C PRO A 149 21.90 -3.00 -6.59
N ALA A 150 21.31 -2.40 -7.63
CA ALA A 150 19.99 -1.76 -7.56
C ALA A 150 18.89 -2.65 -6.96
N ALA A 151 18.97 -3.98 -7.16
CA ALA A 151 18.01 -4.92 -6.60
C ALA A 151 18.11 -5.06 -5.07
N GLU A 152 19.32 -5.00 -4.51
CA GLU A 152 19.56 -5.06 -3.06
C GLU A 152 19.12 -3.73 -2.41
N ALA A 153 19.48 -2.58 -3.02
CA ALA A 153 19.02 -1.27 -2.55
C ALA A 153 17.48 -1.16 -2.55
N GLN A 154 16.81 -1.68 -3.58
CA GLN A 154 15.35 -1.78 -3.62
C GLN A 154 14.78 -2.69 -2.52
N GLN A 155 15.49 -3.76 -2.16
CA GLN A 155 15.08 -4.67 -1.08
C GLN A 155 15.22 -4.00 0.28
N HIS A 156 16.33 -3.29 0.54
CA HIS A 156 16.52 -2.49 1.75
C HIS A 156 15.48 -1.36 1.86
N ALA A 157 15.21 -0.63 0.77
CA ALA A 157 14.12 0.36 0.75
C ALA A 157 12.76 -0.28 1.08
N ALA A 158 12.44 -1.43 0.48
CA ALA A 158 11.17 -2.10 0.74
C ALA A 158 11.04 -2.57 2.20
N ALA A 159 12.13 -3.07 2.79
CA ALA A 159 12.18 -3.45 4.20
C ALA A 159 11.97 -2.23 5.11
N LEU A 160 12.67 -1.13 4.85
CA LEU A 160 12.50 0.13 5.58
C LEU A 160 11.06 0.64 5.50
N VAL A 161 10.47 0.68 4.29
CA VAL A 161 9.08 1.12 4.09
C VAL A 161 8.10 0.20 4.82
N GLY A 162 8.37 -1.12 4.84
CA GLY A 162 7.59 -2.10 5.61
C GLY A 162 7.63 -1.83 7.12
N GLU A 163 8.80 -1.61 7.70
CA GLU A 163 8.95 -1.33 9.14
C GLU A 163 8.32 0.01 9.55
N ILE A 164 8.43 1.04 8.71
CA ILE A 164 7.76 2.33 8.92
C ILE A 164 6.24 2.15 8.85
N SER A 165 5.75 1.36 7.89
CA SER A 165 4.34 1.02 7.75
C SER A 165 3.81 0.31 9.00
N ASP A 166 4.59 -0.61 9.58
CA ASP A 166 4.24 -1.29 10.82
C ASP A 166 4.19 -0.34 12.02
N ALA A 167 5.13 0.61 12.09
CA ALA A 167 5.12 1.65 13.11
C ALA A 167 3.85 2.51 13.03
N PHE A 168 3.37 2.86 11.84
CA PHE A 168 2.12 3.61 11.68
C PHE A 168 0.89 2.81 12.07
N ARG A 169 0.80 1.53 11.69
CA ARG A 169 -0.31 0.67 12.12
C ARG A 169 -0.35 0.51 13.65
N ALA A 170 0.82 0.35 14.28
CA ALA A 170 0.93 0.28 15.73
C ALA A 170 0.51 1.60 16.40
N ARG A 171 0.88 2.75 15.80
CA ARG A 171 0.45 4.08 16.25
C ARG A 171 -1.06 4.24 16.18
N GLU A 172 -1.67 3.91 15.05
CA GLU A 172 -3.12 4.03 14.83
C GLU A 172 -3.89 3.18 15.84
N ALA A 173 -3.51 1.90 15.98
CA ALA A 173 -4.11 1.01 16.97
C ALA A 173 -3.93 1.49 18.42
N CYS A 174 -2.84 2.20 18.71
CA CYS A 174 -2.57 2.80 20.02
C CYS A 174 -3.40 4.07 20.25
N ALA A 175 -3.62 4.88 19.21
CA ALA A 175 -4.28 6.17 19.30
C ALA A 175 -5.82 6.06 19.26
N ASP A 176 -6.36 4.94 18.79
CA ASP A 176 -7.81 4.72 18.65
C ASP A 176 -8.54 4.89 20.00
N ASP A 177 -9.56 5.75 20.01
CA ASP A 177 -10.37 6.12 21.18
C ASP A 177 -9.61 6.71 22.40
N GLN A 178 -8.38 7.21 22.24
CA GLN A 178 -7.61 7.72 23.37
C GLN A 178 -7.67 9.24 23.59
N GLU A 179 -7.43 9.67 24.84
CA GLU A 179 -7.21 11.08 25.18
C GLU A 179 -5.87 11.60 24.62
N PHE A 180 -5.78 12.91 24.38
CA PHE A 180 -4.63 13.59 23.77
C PHE A 180 -3.24 13.18 24.33
N LEU A 181 -3.13 12.99 25.65
CA LEU A 181 -1.86 12.61 26.29
C LEU A 181 -1.40 11.20 25.87
N THR A 182 -2.34 10.28 25.66
CA THR A 182 -2.02 8.94 25.21
C THR A 182 -1.64 8.96 23.73
N THR A 183 -2.33 9.75 22.89
CA THR A 183 -1.96 9.95 21.48
C THR A 183 -0.51 10.41 21.36
N ALA A 184 -0.09 11.40 22.17
CA ALA A 184 1.30 11.86 22.18
C ALA A 184 2.30 10.76 22.58
N SER A 185 1.92 9.85 23.48
CA SER A 185 2.76 8.69 23.82
C SER A 185 2.88 7.70 22.65
N CYS A 186 1.79 7.47 21.92
CA CYS A 186 1.79 6.64 20.70
C CYS A 186 2.67 7.27 19.61
N ASP A 187 2.64 8.59 19.45
CA ASP A 187 3.49 9.32 18.51
C ASP A 187 4.97 9.13 18.82
N VAL A 188 5.36 9.20 20.10
CA VAL A 188 6.75 8.97 20.52
C VAL A 188 7.18 7.53 20.23
N VAL A 189 6.33 6.54 20.52
CA VAL A 189 6.63 5.12 20.21
C VAL A 189 6.82 4.92 18.71
N ALA A 190 5.94 5.49 17.89
CA ALA A 190 6.04 5.43 16.43
C ALA A 190 7.32 6.10 15.93
N ALA A 191 7.65 7.31 16.43
CA ALA A 191 8.87 8.02 16.07
C ALA A 191 10.14 7.22 16.42
N VAL A 192 10.16 6.56 17.58
CA VAL A 192 11.29 5.70 17.97
C VAL A 192 11.41 4.49 17.03
N ALA A 193 10.30 3.85 16.68
CA ALA A 193 10.30 2.72 15.75
C ALA A 193 10.80 3.13 14.35
N ILE A 194 10.31 4.25 13.82
CA ILE A 194 10.76 4.83 12.54
C ILE A 194 12.25 5.19 12.60
N GLY A 195 12.69 5.80 13.71
CA GLY A 195 14.09 6.14 13.94
C GLY A 195 15.01 4.92 13.91
N ASN A 196 14.60 3.84 14.57
CA ASN A 196 15.35 2.58 14.59
C ASN A 196 15.39 1.93 13.20
N ALA A 197 14.25 1.86 12.50
CA ALA A 197 14.17 1.32 11.14
C ALA A 197 15.11 2.07 10.18
N ALA A 198 15.06 3.41 10.20
CA ALA A 198 15.94 4.24 9.39
C ALA A 198 17.42 4.00 9.71
N ALA A 199 17.78 3.87 11.00
CA ALA A 199 19.16 3.60 11.41
C ALA A 199 19.65 2.19 11.01
N SER A 200 18.74 1.23 10.85
CA SER A 200 19.05 -0.14 10.43
C SER A 200 19.25 -0.27 8.92
N HIS A 201 18.54 0.52 8.11
CA HIS A 201 18.51 0.37 6.65
C HIS A 201 19.25 1.48 5.89
N LEU A 202 19.54 2.61 6.53
CA LEU A 202 20.19 3.75 5.89
C LEU A 202 21.56 4.01 6.50
N ASP A 203 22.50 4.50 5.68
CA ASP A 203 23.73 5.05 6.21
C ASP A 203 23.45 6.32 7.04
N PRO A 204 24.34 6.71 7.98
CA PRO A 204 24.09 7.82 8.88
C PRO A 204 23.81 9.16 8.20
N ARG A 205 24.35 9.40 7.00
CA ARG A 205 24.13 10.64 6.26
C ARG A 205 22.71 10.66 5.67
N SER A 206 22.32 9.58 4.99
CA SER A 206 20.98 9.44 4.42
C SER A 206 19.90 9.43 5.50
N ALA A 207 20.15 8.77 6.64
CA ALA A 207 19.26 8.81 7.78
C ALA A 207 19.07 10.25 8.32
N ALA A 208 20.14 11.02 8.45
CA ALA A 208 20.06 12.41 8.93
C ALA A 208 19.28 13.33 7.97
N GLU A 209 19.32 13.05 6.66
CA GLU A 209 18.58 13.81 5.64
C GLU A 209 17.10 13.43 5.58
N LEU A 210 16.77 12.14 5.71
CA LEU A 210 15.42 11.62 5.55
C LEU A 210 14.60 11.63 6.84
N LEU A 211 15.23 11.43 8.01
CA LEU A 211 14.52 11.33 9.29
C LEU A 211 13.59 12.51 9.59
N PRO A 212 13.97 13.79 9.36
CA PRO A 212 13.06 14.90 9.60
C PRO A 212 11.77 14.82 8.79
N GLN A 213 11.82 14.28 7.58
CA GLN A 213 10.64 14.11 6.71
C GLN A 213 9.81 12.89 7.15
N LEU A 214 10.48 11.80 7.53
CA LEU A 214 9.82 10.59 8.03
C LEU A 214 9.15 10.80 9.40
N LEU A 215 9.66 11.71 10.21
CA LEU A 215 9.17 12.02 11.56
C LEU A 215 8.25 13.24 11.61
N ASP A 216 7.88 13.83 10.46
CA ASP A 216 6.94 14.95 10.42
C ASP A 216 5.51 14.46 10.70
N PRO A 217 4.90 14.84 11.85
CA PRO A 217 3.55 14.39 12.19
C PRO A 217 2.47 14.87 11.19
N ALA A 218 2.72 15.97 10.47
CA ALA A 218 1.80 16.45 9.44
C ALA A 218 1.69 15.45 8.29
N SER A 219 2.84 14.89 7.87
CA SER A 219 2.91 13.84 6.86
C SER A 219 2.20 12.57 7.32
N TRP A 220 2.26 12.23 8.62
CA TRP A 220 1.64 11.00 9.14
C TRP A 220 0.12 11.00 8.96
N ALA A 221 -0.54 12.13 9.19
CA ALA A 221 -1.99 12.23 9.01
C ALA A 221 -2.40 12.04 7.54
N GLU A 222 -1.63 12.60 6.61
CA GLU A 222 -1.81 12.38 5.18
C GLU A 222 -1.53 10.92 4.80
N TRP A 223 -0.52 10.32 5.41
CA TRP A 223 -0.07 8.97 5.09
C TRP A 223 -0.99 7.85 5.56
N THR A 224 -1.71 8.10 6.65
CA THR A 224 -2.74 7.19 7.17
C THR A 224 -4.12 7.45 6.57
N ALA A 225 -4.28 8.49 5.74
CA ALA A 225 -5.56 8.76 5.12
C ALA A 225 -5.92 7.61 4.17
N VAL A 226 -6.99 6.89 4.52
CA VAL A 226 -7.61 5.88 3.65
C VAL A 226 -8.10 6.59 2.39
N ASP A 227 -7.94 5.95 1.23
CA ASP A 227 -8.55 6.41 -0.03
C ASP A 227 -10.06 6.65 0.22
N PRO A 228 -10.54 7.90 0.15
CA PRO A 228 -11.93 8.23 0.46
C PRO A 228 -12.92 7.57 -0.51
N ASP A 229 -12.45 7.19 -1.70
CA ASP A 229 -13.23 6.49 -2.72
C ASP A 229 -13.17 4.96 -2.53
N TRP A 230 -12.41 4.46 -1.55
CA TRP A 230 -12.43 3.04 -1.20
C TRP A 230 -13.73 2.68 -0.47
N PRO A 231 -14.49 1.67 -0.94
CA PRO A 231 -15.72 1.30 -0.27
C PRO A 231 -15.40 0.81 1.16
N ALA A 232 -16.08 1.39 2.16
CA ALA A 232 -15.77 1.15 3.57
C ALA A 232 -15.83 -0.35 3.91
N GLY A 233 -14.75 -0.89 4.47
CA GLY A 233 -14.63 -2.30 4.85
C GLY A 233 -14.53 -3.29 3.68
N ALA A 234 -14.33 -2.81 2.46
CA ALA A 234 -14.42 -3.64 1.27
C ALA A 234 -13.08 -4.33 0.96
N THR A 235 -12.86 -5.47 1.61
CA THR A 235 -12.15 -6.57 0.96
C THR A 235 -13.14 -7.20 -0.01
N VAL A 236 -12.97 -6.97 -1.32
CA VAL A 236 -13.91 -7.50 -2.32
C VAL A 236 -13.31 -8.70 -3.02
N THR A 237 -14.08 -9.78 -2.99
CA THR A 237 -13.68 -11.07 -3.52
C THR A 237 -14.38 -11.33 -4.84
N LEU A 238 -13.59 -11.59 -5.88
CA LEU A 238 -14.06 -12.08 -7.16
C LEU A 238 -13.83 -13.59 -7.21
N GLY A 239 -14.90 -14.35 -6.97
CA GLY A 239 -14.89 -15.80 -7.05
C GLY A 239 -15.44 -16.27 -8.40
N GLN A 240 -14.74 -17.20 -9.03
CA GLN A 240 -15.26 -17.96 -10.14
C GLN A 240 -15.60 -19.37 -9.70
N LEU A 241 -16.78 -19.82 -10.12
CA LEU A 241 -17.22 -21.19 -9.87
C LEU A 241 -16.36 -22.16 -10.66
N ALA A 242 -16.11 -23.33 -10.07
CA ALA A 242 -15.49 -24.44 -10.78
C ALA A 242 -16.33 -24.73 -12.04
N LEU A 243 -15.66 -24.99 -13.16
CA LEU A 243 -16.36 -25.54 -14.31
C LEU A 243 -16.98 -26.86 -13.87
N PRO A 244 -18.24 -27.15 -14.24
CA PRO A 244 -18.78 -28.48 -14.06
C PRO A 244 -17.81 -29.41 -14.79
N THR A 245 -17.04 -30.18 -14.03
CA THR A 245 -16.16 -31.20 -14.58
C THR A 245 -17.08 -32.04 -15.42
N ALA A 246 -16.89 -32.03 -16.75
CA ALA A 246 -17.74 -32.79 -17.65
C ALA A 246 -17.76 -34.20 -17.08
N VAL A 247 -18.91 -34.61 -16.52
CA VAL A 247 -19.04 -35.92 -15.91
C VAL A 247 -18.56 -36.86 -16.99
N PRO A 248 -17.44 -37.60 -16.79
CA PRO A 248 -16.89 -38.44 -17.84
C PRO A 248 -18.08 -39.26 -18.31
N PRO A 249 -18.42 -39.22 -19.61
CA PRO A 249 -19.66 -39.81 -20.11
C PRO A 249 -19.68 -41.19 -19.50
N VAL A 250 -20.66 -41.43 -18.61
CA VAL A 250 -20.78 -42.70 -17.90
C VAL A 250 -20.70 -43.71 -19.02
N GLN A 251 -19.58 -44.42 -19.08
CA GLN A 251 -19.35 -45.44 -20.09
C GLN A 251 -20.35 -46.51 -19.69
N ALA A 252 -21.60 -46.33 -20.12
CA ALA A 252 -22.56 -47.39 -20.22
C ALA A 252 -21.79 -48.47 -20.96
N ALA A 253 -21.49 -49.54 -20.24
CA ALA A 253 -20.84 -50.72 -20.75
C ALA A 253 -21.76 -51.30 -21.83
N ALA A 254 -21.71 -50.72 -23.03
CA ALA A 254 -22.19 -51.30 -24.25
C ALA A 254 -21.00 -52.07 -24.82
N GLU A 255 -20.81 -53.24 -24.24
CA GLU A 255 -20.20 -54.34 -24.94
C GLU A 255 -20.96 -54.56 -26.27
N VAL A 256 -20.19 -54.92 -27.30
CA VAL A 256 -20.59 -55.43 -28.63
C VAL A 256 -20.44 -54.46 -29.83
N ALA A 257 -19.55 -54.91 -30.74
CA ALA A 257 -19.40 -54.64 -32.18
C ALA A 257 -18.46 -53.50 -32.67
N ARG A 258 -17.20 -53.90 -32.98
CA ARG A 258 -16.44 -53.45 -34.18
C ARG A 258 -17.28 -53.72 -35.46
N PRO A 259 -16.96 -53.15 -36.65
CA PRO A 259 -15.93 -52.16 -37.02
C PRO A 259 -16.41 -51.06 -38.00
N ALA A 260 -15.68 -49.94 -38.12
CA ALA A 260 -15.52 -49.22 -39.39
C ALA A 260 -14.31 -48.29 -39.34
N ALA A 261 -13.34 -48.53 -40.23
CA ALA A 261 -12.20 -47.66 -40.46
C ALA A 261 -12.68 -46.37 -41.15
N THR A 262 -12.56 -45.23 -40.47
CA THR A 262 -12.79 -43.92 -41.06
C THR A 262 -11.50 -43.33 -41.61
N ALA A 263 -11.67 -42.67 -42.76
CA ALA A 263 -10.67 -42.16 -43.68
C ALA A 263 -9.67 -41.15 -43.06
N PRO A 264 -8.45 -41.05 -43.63
CA PRO A 264 -7.43 -40.11 -43.16
C PRO A 264 -7.88 -38.66 -43.34
N ALA A 265 -7.66 -37.85 -42.29
CA ALA A 265 -7.96 -36.42 -42.27
C ALA A 265 -7.09 -35.65 -43.27
N PRO A 266 -7.63 -34.62 -43.96
CA PRO A 266 -6.89 -33.83 -44.93
C PRO A 266 -5.77 -33.03 -44.26
N VAL A 267 -4.59 -33.05 -44.91
CA VAL A 267 -3.40 -32.30 -44.53
C VAL A 267 -3.68 -30.79 -44.64
N PRO A 268 -3.41 -29.97 -43.60
CA PRO A 268 -3.58 -28.52 -43.66
C PRO A 268 -2.67 -27.89 -44.73
N ALA A 269 -3.23 -26.97 -45.52
CA ALA A 269 -2.50 -26.22 -46.54
C ALA A 269 -1.41 -25.31 -45.93
N PRO A 270 -0.28 -25.10 -46.62
CA PRO A 270 0.82 -24.28 -46.12
C PRO A 270 0.40 -22.81 -45.92
N VAL A 271 0.69 -22.29 -44.72
CA VAL A 271 0.49 -20.89 -44.33
C VAL A 271 1.40 -19.98 -45.17
N PRO A 272 0.88 -18.89 -45.78
CA PRO A 272 1.68 -17.96 -46.57
C PRO A 272 2.80 -17.32 -45.74
N ALA A 273 3.99 -17.24 -46.33
CA ALA A 273 5.15 -16.60 -45.70
C ALA A 273 4.89 -15.11 -45.43
N PRO A 274 5.24 -14.58 -44.25
CA PRO A 274 5.02 -13.18 -43.90
C PRO A 274 5.83 -12.25 -44.81
N VAL A 275 5.12 -11.32 -45.45
CA VAL A 275 5.70 -10.24 -46.28
C VAL A 275 6.45 -9.28 -45.35
N GLN A 276 7.74 -9.09 -45.60
CA GLN A 276 8.59 -8.19 -44.82
C GLN A 276 8.15 -6.74 -45.04
N ALA A 277 7.84 -6.03 -43.95
CA ALA A 277 7.53 -4.61 -43.97
C ALA A 277 8.78 -3.79 -44.33
N PRO A 278 8.64 -2.72 -45.14
CA PRO A 278 9.76 -1.90 -45.57
C PRO A 278 10.45 -1.20 -44.37
N LEU A 279 11.78 -1.25 -44.38
CA LEU A 279 12.65 -0.65 -43.37
C LEU A 279 12.45 0.88 -43.34
N PRO A 280 12.20 1.49 -42.16
CA PRO A 280 12.09 2.96 -42.05
C PRO A 280 13.39 3.66 -42.48
N ALA A 281 13.25 4.76 -43.21
CA ALA A 281 14.38 5.58 -43.65
C ALA A 281 15.12 6.20 -42.43
N PRO A 282 16.46 6.26 -42.46
CA PRO A 282 17.25 6.79 -41.36
C PRO A 282 16.96 8.27 -41.11
N ALA A 283 16.76 8.60 -39.83
CA ALA A 283 16.52 9.97 -39.37
C ALA A 283 17.76 10.86 -39.60
N PRO A 284 17.56 12.15 -39.95
CA PRO A 284 18.66 13.08 -40.19
C PRO A 284 19.51 13.31 -38.95
N ALA A 285 20.84 13.38 -39.16
CA ALA A 285 21.81 13.59 -38.09
C ALA A 285 21.60 14.95 -37.39
N PRO A 286 21.58 14.99 -36.05
CA PRO A 286 21.40 16.22 -35.29
C PRO A 286 22.57 17.19 -35.52
N ALA A 287 22.24 18.48 -35.65
CA ALA A 287 23.20 19.56 -35.84
C ALA A 287 24.14 19.73 -34.62
N PRO A 288 25.41 20.12 -34.84
CA PRO A 288 26.38 20.28 -33.77
C PRO A 288 25.96 21.38 -32.77
N VAL A 289 25.97 21.05 -31.49
CA VAL A 289 25.68 21.97 -30.39
C VAL A 289 26.86 22.93 -30.19
N PRO A 290 26.62 24.25 -30.02
CA PRO A 290 27.67 25.23 -29.78
C PRO A 290 28.49 24.92 -28.53
N ALA A 291 29.81 25.12 -28.61
CA ALA A 291 30.73 24.91 -27.49
C ALA A 291 30.39 25.88 -26.33
N PRO A 292 30.27 25.37 -25.08
CA PRO A 292 29.96 26.21 -23.93
C PRO A 292 31.08 27.20 -23.64
N ALA A 293 30.70 28.42 -23.25
CA ALA A 293 31.60 29.49 -22.88
C ALA A 293 32.47 29.10 -21.66
N PRO A 294 33.73 29.58 -21.59
CA PRO A 294 34.64 29.24 -20.50
C PRO A 294 34.09 29.69 -19.15
N ALA A 295 34.09 28.76 -18.19
CA ALA A 295 33.61 28.99 -16.84
C ALA A 295 34.47 30.05 -16.11
N PRO A 296 33.85 30.91 -15.28
CA PRO A 296 34.55 31.92 -14.50
C PRO A 296 35.54 31.28 -13.52
N ALA A 297 36.68 31.96 -13.31
CA ALA A 297 37.73 31.51 -12.39
C ALA A 297 37.18 31.38 -10.95
N PRO A 298 37.52 30.30 -10.23
CA PRO A 298 36.99 30.04 -8.90
C PRO A 298 37.43 31.13 -7.91
N ALA A 299 36.46 31.72 -7.21
CA ALA A 299 36.71 32.63 -6.11
C ALA A 299 37.41 31.88 -4.96
N VAL A 300 38.38 32.54 -4.33
CA VAL A 300 39.12 32.01 -3.17
C VAL A 300 38.13 31.78 -2.03
N VAL A 301 37.83 30.51 -1.76
CA VAL A 301 36.96 30.11 -0.64
C VAL A 301 37.74 30.33 0.65
N PRO A 302 37.21 31.09 1.63
CA PRO A 302 37.85 31.23 2.93
C PRO A 302 38.01 29.85 3.59
N PRO A 303 39.06 29.65 4.42
CA PRO A 303 39.30 28.36 5.06
C PRO A 303 38.04 27.92 5.80
N GLN A 304 37.45 26.82 5.34
CA GLN A 304 36.27 26.20 5.93
C GLN A 304 36.60 25.91 7.39
N GLN A 305 36.00 26.67 8.30
CA GLN A 305 36.01 26.30 9.71
C GLN A 305 35.39 24.91 9.78
N GLN A 306 36.19 23.93 10.22
CA GLN A 306 35.70 22.58 10.45
C GLN A 306 34.60 22.66 11.52
N VAL A 307 33.36 22.69 11.06
CA VAL A 307 32.20 22.56 11.94
C VAL A 307 32.31 21.17 12.53
N ARG A 308 32.64 21.09 13.83
CA ARG A 308 32.64 19.82 14.54
C ARG A 308 31.20 19.32 14.56
N VAL A 309 30.91 18.34 13.70
CA VAL A 309 29.65 17.61 13.75
C VAL A 309 29.73 16.71 14.99
N PRO A 310 28.84 16.88 15.98
CA PRO A 310 28.83 16.01 17.15
C PRO A 310 28.57 14.56 16.73
N SER A 311 29.16 13.62 17.45
CA SER A 311 28.91 12.20 17.16
C SER A 311 27.46 11.84 17.45
N TRP A 312 26.96 10.79 16.80
CA TRP A 312 25.59 10.32 17.04
C TRP A 312 25.36 9.96 18.52
N GLN A 313 26.39 9.40 19.17
CA GLN A 313 26.40 9.14 20.62
C GLN A 313 26.18 10.43 21.44
N GLU A 314 26.90 11.51 21.12
CA GLU A 314 26.77 12.81 21.81
C GLU A 314 25.38 13.44 21.60
N VAL A 315 24.76 13.24 20.44
CA VAL A 315 23.39 13.68 20.18
C VAL A 315 22.40 12.83 20.98
N HIS A 316 22.55 11.50 20.97
CA HIS A 316 21.71 10.58 21.72
C HIS A 316 21.75 10.88 23.23
N ASP A 317 22.95 11.02 23.81
CA ASP A 317 23.12 11.30 25.24
C ASP A 317 22.48 12.63 25.64
N ARG A 318 22.59 13.66 24.80
CA ARG A 318 21.91 14.95 25.04
C ARG A 318 20.39 14.82 25.00
N ASN A 319 19.85 14.05 24.06
CA ASN A 319 18.41 13.83 23.97
C ASN A 319 17.88 13.03 25.17
N VAL A 320 18.60 11.97 25.57
CA VAL A 320 18.26 11.18 26.78
C VAL A 320 18.31 12.06 28.03
N GLN A 321 19.31 12.91 28.17
CA GLN A 321 19.41 13.84 29.29
C GLN A 321 18.25 14.84 29.31
N ARG A 322 17.89 15.42 28.15
CA ARG A 322 16.75 16.34 28.03
C ARG A 322 15.42 15.68 28.38
N LEU A 323 15.22 14.42 27.99
CA LEU A 323 14.03 13.65 28.36
C LEU A 323 13.96 13.40 29.87
N ARG A 324 15.08 13.10 30.53
CA ARG A 324 15.14 12.97 32.00
C ARG A 324 14.81 14.28 32.71
N GLU A 325 15.33 15.40 32.21
CA GLU A 325 15.04 16.73 32.76
C GLU A 325 13.55 17.09 32.64
N LEU A 326 12.93 16.79 31.50
CA LEU A 326 11.50 16.98 31.26
C LEU A 326 10.64 16.08 32.16
N ALA A 327 11.00 14.81 32.31
CA ALA A 327 10.32 13.88 33.22
C ALA A 327 10.37 14.38 34.68
N ALA A 328 11.56 14.79 35.15
CA ALA A 328 11.73 15.34 36.48
C ALA A 328 10.96 16.66 36.67
N ALA A 329 10.86 17.50 35.64
CA ALA A 329 10.06 18.72 35.68
C ALA A 329 8.56 18.43 35.80
N TRP A 330 8.07 17.41 35.08
CA TRP A 330 6.68 16.97 35.16
C TRP A 330 6.33 16.41 36.55
N GLU A 331 7.19 15.58 37.14
CA GLU A 331 6.99 15.06 38.50
C GLU A 331 6.87 16.20 39.53
N ARG A 332 7.73 17.22 39.42
CA ARG A 332 7.65 18.42 40.28
C ARG A 332 6.33 19.17 40.09
N ALA A 333 5.86 19.32 38.85
CA ALA A 333 4.59 19.98 38.56
C ALA A 333 3.39 19.21 39.16
N VAL A 334 3.40 17.87 39.04
CA VAL A 334 2.36 17.01 39.64
C VAL A 334 2.40 17.10 41.17
N ALA A 335 3.58 17.14 41.79
CA ALA A 335 3.73 17.32 43.24
C ALA A 335 3.16 18.66 43.71
N GLN A 336 3.48 19.76 43.03
CA GLN A 336 2.95 21.09 43.34
C GLN A 336 1.42 21.16 43.23
N GLU A 337 0.82 20.50 42.23
CA GLU A 337 -0.63 20.47 42.10
C GLU A 337 -1.29 19.65 43.23
N ARG A 338 -0.65 18.56 43.68
CA ARG A 338 -1.11 17.80 44.86
C ARG A 338 -1.05 18.64 46.14
N GLU A 339 0.03 19.38 46.36
CA GLU A 339 0.16 20.30 47.50
C GLU A 339 -0.92 21.39 47.47
N ARG A 340 -1.13 22.05 46.31
CA ARG A 340 -2.21 23.03 46.14
C ARG A 340 -3.60 22.46 46.43
N ARG A 341 -3.86 21.20 46.04
CA ARG A 341 -5.13 20.53 46.36
C ARG A 341 -5.27 20.25 47.87
N GLN A 342 -4.19 19.87 48.54
CA GLN A 342 -4.19 19.68 50.00
C GLN A 342 -4.41 20.99 50.75
N GLU A 343 -3.76 22.08 50.34
CA GLU A 343 -3.96 23.41 50.93
C GLU A 343 -5.40 23.91 50.76
N ARG A 344 -6.00 23.74 49.57
CA ARG A 344 -7.42 24.06 49.34
C ARG A 344 -8.34 23.24 50.23
N ALA A 345 -8.09 21.93 50.35
CA ALA A 345 -8.88 21.06 51.22
C ALA A 345 -8.75 21.43 52.72
N ALA A 346 -7.58 21.91 53.15
CA ALA A 346 -7.36 22.37 54.53
C ALA A 346 -7.99 23.75 54.81
N GLY A 347 -8.03 24.64 53.82
CA GLY A 347 -8.56 26.00 53.94
C GLY A 347 -10.09 26.07 54.09
N ASP A 348 -10.83 25.18 53.44
CA ASP A 348 -12.31 25.20 53.45
C ASP A 348 -12.94 24.74 54.79
N GLY A 349 -12.15 24.15 55.70
CA GLY A 349 -12.64 23.57 56.96
C GLY A 349 -12.84 24.53 58.14
N ASN A 350 -12.35 25.78 58.07
CA ASN A 350 -12.31 26.67 59.26
C ASN A 350 -13.34 27.82 59.23
N GLY A 351 -14.23 27.84 58.23
CA GLY A 351 -15.16 28.96 57.99
C GLY A 351 -16.61 28.77 58.46
N GLN A 352 -17.04 27.58 58.88
CA GLN A 352 -18.43 27.35 59.30
C GLN A 352 -18.54 27.28 60.83
N GLY A 353 -19.16 28.30 61.44
CA GLY A 353 -19.72 28.17 62.78
C GLY A 353 -19.51 29.31 63.76
N ARG A 354 -19.50 30.58 63.33
CA ARG A 354 -19.72 31.70 64.27
C ARG A 354 -20.67 32.72 63.66
N GLY A 355 -21.96 32.49 63.84
CA GLY A 355 -22.92 33.58 63.72
C GLY A 355 -24.28 33.17 63.19
N HIS A 356 -25.10 32.55 64.03
CA HIS A 356 -26.52 32.89 64.11
C HIS A 356 -26.92 32.83 65.58
N ARG A 357 -27.00 34.00 66.20
CA ARG A 357 -27.80 34.31 67.38
C ARG A 357 -29.02 35.08 66.91
#